data_AF-A0A7Z0EG06-F1
#
_entry.id   AF-A0A7Z0EG06-F1
#
_cell.length_a   1.000
_cell.length_b   1.000
_cell.length_c   1.000
_cell.angle_alpha   90.00
_cell.angle_beta   90.00
_cell.angle_gamma   90.00
#
_symmetry.space_group_name_H-M   'P 1'
#
loop_
_entity.id
_entity.type
_entity.pdbx_description
1 polymer ?
#
loop_
_entity_poly.entity_id
_entity_poly.type
_entity_poly.pdbx_seq_one_letter_code
_entity_poly.pdbx_strand_id
1 'polypeptide(L)'
;MESNPPDLHNAYVARYAPGLGTKYARSNYRLAAILGAVCIVALVLCVMAQAGWMLYAFILLVLGGGVAVALSFARGAMRRWAADDGLAVAVSDAGIALPRVGLLPWHEVTSVKVHDHSLTPRAFSLAVSVLAQLQGTDSTMYVDVNVVDSDAILSRMSTQGGVPRAIDTNYKLTGFKGVWGQGMYEPTFQAATQVLVNEAERRGIPVVIDVPKNYEKYLPKTNE
;
A
#
# COMPACT_ATOMS: atom_id res chain seq x y z
N MET A 1 -15.11 -1.29 22.22
CA MET A 1 -15.70 -1.74 20.94
C MET A 1 -16.44 -0.55 20.39
N GLU A 2 -15.80 0.24 19.54
CA GLU A 2 -16.46 1.38 18.89
C GLU A 2 -17.33 0.86 17.74
N SER A 3 -18.56 1.36 17.67
CA SER A 3 -19.56 0.99 16.69
C SER A 3 -19.13 1.42 15.29
N ASN A 4 -19.15 0.48 14.35
CA ASN A 4 -19.02 0.81 12.93
C ASN A 4 -20.06 1.89 12.55
N PRO A 5 -19.76 2.79 11.59
CA PRO A 5 -20.73 3.70 11.00
C PRO A 5 -22.05 2.98 10.63
N PRO A 6 -23.22 3.64 10.67
CA PRO A 6 -24.53 3.04 10.39
C PRO A 6 -24.57 2.17 9.12
N ASP A 7 -23.89 2.63 8.08
CA ASP A 7 -23.83 2.02 6.75
C ASP A 7 -23.00 0.71 6.72
N LEU A 8 -22.30 0.39 7.81
CA LEU A 8 -21.39 -0.74 7.94
C LEU A 8 -21.88 -1.81 8.93
N HIS A 9 -23.10 -1.70 9.46
CA HIS A 9 -23.64 -2.69 10.42
C HIS A 9 -23.86 -4.09 9.81
N ASN A 10 -24.06 -4.19 8.49
CA ASN A 10 -24.13 -5.46 7.74
C ASN A 10 -22.91 -5.68 6.85
N ALA A 11 -21.85 -4.90 7.03
CA ALA A 11 -20.66 -5.01 6.21
C ALA A 11 -19.67 -6.03 6.80
N TYR A 12 -19.03 -6.81 5.94
CA TYR A 12 -17.79 -7.46 6.29
C TYR A 12 -16.71 -6.39 6.42
N VAL A 13 -16.03 -6.31 7.56
CA VAL A 13 -14.98 -5.31 7.81
C VAL A 13 -13.66 -6.01 8.08
N ALA A 14 -12.66 -5.72 7.25
CA ALA A 14 -11.28 -6.12 7.48
C ALA A 14 -10.44 -4.90 7.86
N ARG A 15 -9.60 -5.08 8.89
CA ARG A 15 -8.67 -4.07 9.40
C ARG A 15 -7.25 -4.60 9.33
N TYR A 16 -6.31 -3.67 9.11
CA TYR A 16 -4.90 -3.95 9.25
C TYR A 16 -4.54 -4.25 10.70
N ALA A 17 -3.47 -5.01 10.90
CA ALA A 17 -2.99 -5.36 12.23
C ALA A 17 -2.70 -4.08 13.05
N PRO A 18 -3.13 -4.02 14.32
CA PRO A 18 -2.89 -2.86 15.16
C PRO A 18 -1.38 -2.61 15.30
N GLY A 19 -0.98 -1.34 15.19
CA GLY A 19 0.43 -0.95 15.31
C GLY A 19 1.30 -1.20 14.07
N LEU A 20 0.73 -1.64 12.94
CA LEU A 20 1.50 -1.78 11.70
C LEU A 20 2.09 -0.44 11.22
N GLY A 21 1.29 0.63 11.28
CA GLY A 21 1.75 1.99 10.98
C GLY A 21 2.88 2.45 11.89
N THR A 22 2.80 2.16 13.19
CA THR A 22 3.86 2.52 14.15
C THR A 22 5.12 1.69 13.97
N LYS A 23 4.99 0.40 13.60
CA LYS A 23 6.12 -0.48 13.26
C LYS A 23 6.93 0.08 12.09
N TYR A 24 6.29 0.38 10.96
CA TYR A 24 6.97 0.94 9.78
C TYR A 24 7.49 2.35 10.04
N ALA A 25 6.72 3.20 10.71
CA ALA A 25 7.19 4.53 11.08
C ALA A 25 8.44 4.47 11.97
N ARG A 26 8.47 3.59 12.98
CA ARG A 26 9.64 3.39 13.85
C ARG A 26 10.87 2.93 13.06
N SER A 27 10.70 2.01 12.10
CA SER A 27 11.79 1.58 11.24
C SER A 27 12.37 2.74 10.42
N ASN A 28 11.49 3.55 9.81
CA ASN A 28 11.87 4.71 9.02
C ASN A 28 12.50 5.83 9.87
N TYR A 29 12.02 6.05 11.11
CA TYR A 29 12.66 6.98 12.04
C TYR A 29 14.06 6.53 12.45
N ARG A 30 14.28 5.22 12.67
CA ARG A 30 15.61 4.68 12.94
C ARG A 30 16.55 4.90 11.76
N LEU A 31 16.08 4.64 10.53
CA LEU A 31 16.86 4.92 9.33
C LEU A 31 17.21 6.41 9.20
N ALA A 32 16.24 7.30 9.42
CA ALA A 32 16.47 8.74 9.42
C ALA A 32 17.50 9.16 10.48
N ALA A 33 17.43 8.59 11.69
CA ALA A 33 18.40 8.87 12.75
C ALA A 33 19.81 8.40 12.38
N ILE A 34 19.95 7.22 11.81
CA ILE A 34 21.24 6.67 11.35
C ILE A 34 21.82 7.57 10.25
N LEU A 35 21.05 7.89 9.21
CA LEU A 35 21.50 8.75 8.12
C LEU A 35 21.85 10.16 8.61
N GLY A 36 21.06 10.70 9.54
CA GLY A 36 21.32 12.00 10.16
C GLY A 36 22.63 12.01 10.96
N ALA A 37 22.88 10.97 11.76
CA ALA A 37 24.13 10.83 12.51
C ALA A 37 25.34 10.73 11.58
N VAL A 38 25.26 9.92 10.52
CA VAL A 38 26.33 9.80 9.51
C VAL A 38 26.54 11.13 8.79
N CYS A 39 25.47 11.86 8.47
CA CYS A 39 25.54 13.19 7.86
C CYS A 39 26.32 14.17 8.74
N ILE A 40 25.99 14.25 10.03
CA ILE A 40 26.68 15.13 10.98
C ILE A 40 28.16 14.77 11.09
N VAL A 41 28.49 13.49 11.25
CA VAL A 41 29.89 13.03 11.33
C VAL A 41 30.66 13.37 10.06
N ALA A 42 30.08 13.12 8.87
CA ALA A 42 30.72 13.43 7.60
C ALA A 42 30.97 14.94 7.43
N LEU A 43 30.02 15.79 7.83
CA LEU A 43 30.20 17.24 7.82
C LEU A 43 31.30 17.70 8.77
N VAL A 44 31.38 17.15 9.99
CA VAL A 44 32.46 17.46 10.95
C VAL A 44 33.82 17.08 10.35
N LEU A 45 33.94 15.89 9.74
CA LEU A 45 35.17 15.47 9.08
C LEU A 45 35.54 16.38 7.90
N CYS A 46 34.57 16.86 7.12
CA CYS A 46 34.81 17.84 6.06
C CYS A 46 35.36 19.17 6.58
N VAL A 47 34.84 19.65 7.72
CA VAL A 47 35.34 20.86 8.39
C VAL A 47 36.78 20.65 8.84
N MET A 48 37.07 19.53 9.51
CA MET A 48 38.42 19.21 9.97
C MET A 48 39.43 19.06 8.84
N ALA A 49 39.00 18.49 7.70
CA ALA A 49 39.84 18.30 6.52
C ALA A 49 39.92 19.53 5.61
N GLN A 50 39.27 20.65 5.96
CA GLN A 50 39.17 21.85 5.13
C GLN A 50 38.70 21.55 3.69
N ALA A 51 37.73 20.63 3.58
CA ALA A 51 37.23 20.20 2.29
C ALA A 51 36.59 21.37 1.50
N GLY A 52 36.55 21.24 0.17
CA GLY A 52 35.85 22.20 -0.69
C GLY A 52 34.34 22.20 -0.43
N TRP A 53 33.69 23.36 -0.61
CA TRP A 53 32.25 23.55 -0.39
C TRP A 53 31.36 22.54 -1.17
N MET A 54 31.82 22.07 -2.33
CA MET A 54 31.12 21.05 -3.14
C MET A 54 30.89 19.75 -2.36
N LEU A 55 31.83 19.34 -1.50
CA LEU A 55 31.69 18.11 -0.73
C LEU A 55 30.58 18.24 0.33
N TYR A 56 30.44 19.43 0.95
CA TYR A 56 29.34 19.72 1.87
C TYR A 56 27.99 19.64 1.16
N ALA A 57 27.89 20.26 -0.02
CA ALA A 57 26.66 20.22 -0.82
C ALA A 57 26.29 18.77 -1.20
N PHE A 58 27.28 17.96 -1.60
CA PHE A 58 27.08 16.56 -1.93
C PHE A 58 26.59 15.74 -0.71
N ILE A 59 27.24 15.90 0.45
CA ILE A 59 26.85 15.21 1.70
C ILE A 59 25.42 15.58 2.11
N LEU A 60 25.08 16.87 2.08
CA LEU A 60 23.74 17.34 2.42
C LEU A 60 22.69 16.81 1.43
N LEU A 61 23.00 16.77 0.13
CA LEU A 61 22.08 16.27 -0.87
C LEU A 61 21.83 14.77 -0.71
N VAL A 62 22.89 13.98 -0.54
CA VAL A 62 22.77 12.51 -0.44
C VAL A 62 22.22 12.09 0.92
N LEU A 63 22.88 12.48 2.01
CA LEU A 63 22.50 12.03 3.35
C LEU A 63 21.33 12.84 3.90
N GLY A 64 21.33 14.16 3.74
CA GLY A 64 20.19 15.00 4.11
C GLY A 64 18.94 14.68 3.30
N GLY A 65 19.08 14.46 1.99
CA GLY A 65 18.00 13.95 1.14
C GLY A 65 17.48 12.59 1.62
N GLY A 66 18.38 11.65 1.94
CA GLY A 66 18.02 10.35 2.52
C GLY A 66 17.23 10.46 3.83
N VAL A 67 17.62 11.37 4.72
CA VAL A 67 16.87 11.68 5.97
C VAL A 67 15.46 12.19 5.63
N ALA A 68 15.34 13.15 4.73
CA ALA A 68 14.05 13.72 4.33
C ALA A 68 13.11 12.65 3.74
N VAL A 69 13.65 11.77 2.87
CA VAL A 69 12.91 10.64 2.28
C VAL A 69 12.45 9.66 3.36
N ALA A 70 13.34 9.25 4.27
CA ALA A 70 13.00 8.33 5.36
C ALA A 70 11.89 8.91 6.27
N LEU A 71 11.96 10.20 6.63
CA LEU A 71 10.92 10.86 7.41
C LEU A 71 9.59 10.98 6.65
N SER A 72 9.65 11.22 5.33
CA SER A 72 8.47 11.21 4.48
C SER A 72 7.78 9.85 4.48
N PHE A 73 8.54 8.75 4.36
CA PHE A 73 8.01 7.40 4.46
C PHE A 73 7.49 7.05 5.86
N ALA A 74 8.11 7.57 6.93
CA ALA A 74 7.59 7.40 8.29
C ALA A 74 6.17 7.98 8.42
N ARG A 75 5.98 9.22 7.92
CA ARG A 75 4.66 9.87 7.89
C ARG A 75 3.69 9.16 6.96
N GLY A 76 4.15 8.75 5.79
CA GLY A 76 3.36 8.01 4.81
C GLY A 76 2.83 6.69 5.36
N ALA A 77 3.67 5.93 6.07
CA ALA A 77 3.29 4.68 6.71
C ALA A 77 2.19 4.89 7.76
N MET A 78 2.30 5.89 8.64
CA MET A 78 1.23 6.19 9.59
C MET A 78 -0.08 6.57 8.90
N ARG A 79 -0.01 7.47 7.90
CA ARG A 79 -1.20 7.91 7.14
C ARG A 79 -1.86 6.78 6.37
N ARG A 80 -1.11 5.76 5.97
CA ARG A 80 -1.61 4.62 5.20
C ARG A 80 -2.24 3.56 6.08
N TRP A 81 -1.51 3.10 7.08
CA TRP A 81 -1.88 1.93 7.87
C TRP A 81 -2.75 2.25 9.08
N ALA A 82 -2.81 3.51 9.50
CA ALA A 82 -3.71 4.00 10.55
C ALA A 82 -4.87 4.84 10.00
N ALA A 83 -5.06 4.86 8.68
CA ALA A 83 -6.22 5.51 8.08
C ALA A 83 -7.52 4.86 8.56
N ASP A 84 -8.52 5.68 8.87
CA ASP A 84 -9.88 5.25 9.22
C ASP A 84 -9.91 4.10 10.25
N ASP A 85 -9.11 4.26 11.32
CA ASP A 85 -8.94 3.26 12.38
C ASP A 85 -8.40 1.91 11.86
N GLY A 86 -7.45 1.98 10.93
CA GLY A 86 -6.80 0.82 10.33
C GLY A 86 -7.68 0.06 9.35
N LEU A 87 -8.71 0.68 8.77
CA LEU A 87 -9.56 0.05 7.76
C LEU A 87 -8.70 -0.44 6.58
N ALA A 88 -8.84 -1.72 6.22
CA ALA A 88 -8.28 -2.27 5.00
C ALA A 88 -9.32 -2.28 3.87
N VAL A 89 -10.50 -2.83 4.18
CA VAL A 89 -11.68 -2.80 3.31
C VAL A 89 -12.92 -3.05 4.17
N ALA A 90 -14.05 -2.45 3.79
CA ALA A 90 -15.34 -2.99 4.16
C ALA A 90 -16.18 -3.29 2.92
N VAL A 91 -16.89 -4.41 2.93
CA VAL A 91 -17.75 -4.85 1.83
C VAL A 91 -19.17 -4.97 2.35
N SER A 92 -20.10 -4.27 1.70
CA SER A 92 -21.51 -4.21 2.09
C SER A 92 -22.42 -4.33 0.86
N ASP A 93 -23.72 -4.44 1.08
CA ASP A 93 -24.70 -4.39 -0.01
C ASP A 93 -24.71 -3.04 -0.76
N ALA A 94 -24.29 -1.95 -0.10
CA ALA A 94 -24.22 -0.63 -0.70
C ALA A 94 -22.98 -0.44 -1.59
N GLY A 95 -21.86 -1.08 -1.22
CA GLY A 95 -20.59 -0.89 -1.92
C GLY A 95 -19.37 -1.37 -1.16
N ILE A 96 -18.20 -0.93 -1.64
CA ILE A 96 -16.88 -1.21 -1.07
C ILE A 96 -16.36 0.06 -0.38
N ALA A 97 -16.16 0.03 0.93
CA ALA A 97 -15.46 1.11 1.62
C ALA A 97 -13.94 0.85 1.63
N LEU A 98 -13.17 1.82 1.15
CA LEU A 98 -11.70 1.78 1.15
C LEU A 98 -11.14 2.90 2.03
N PRO A 99 -9.96 2.70 2.65
CA PRO A 99 -9.34 3.73 3.49
C PRO A 99 -9.07 5.00 2.70
N ARG A 100 -9.46 6.15 3.27
CA ARG A 100 -9.31 7.52 2.74
C ARG A 100 -10.12 7.83 1.48
N VAL A 101 -10.80 6.81 0.94
CA VAL A 101 -11.72 6.87 -0.19
C VAL A 101 -13.16 6.96 0.35
N GLY A 102 -13.48 6.18 1.38
CA GLY A 102 -14.85 6.00 1.84
C GLY A 102 -15.60 4.99 0.98
N LEU A 103 -16.92 5.05 1.00
CA LEU A 103 -17.80 4.11 0.30
C LEU A 103 -17.77 4.35 -1.22
N LEU A 104 -17.40 3.32 -1.97
CA LEU A 104 -17.53 3.20 -3.41
C LEU A 104 -18.79 2.37 -3.71
N PRO A 105 -19.88 2.99 -4.19
CA PRO A 105 -21.08 2.26 -4.59
C PRO A 105 -20.79 1.24 -5.68
N TRP A 106 -21.47 0.09 -5.65
CA TRP A 106 -21.23 -0.98 -6.65
C TRP A 106 -21.43 -0.54 -8.10
N HIS A 107 -22.34 0.39 -8.37
CA HIS A 107 -22.59 0.90 -9.72
C HIS A 107 -21.43 1.73 -10.29
N GLU A 108 -20.50 2.18 -9.44
CA GLU A 108 -19.29 2.88 -9.87
C GLU A 108 -18.10 1.93 -10.06
N VAL A 109 -18.20 0.68 -9.58
CA VAL A 109 -17.12 -0.31 -9.66
C VAL A 109 -17.19 -1.02 -11.01
N THR A 110 -16.08 -0.99 -11.75
CA THR A 110 -16.00 -1.59 -13.10
C THR A 110 -15.34 -2.95 -13.10
N SER A 111 -14.38 -3.19 -12.21
CA SER A 111 -13.76 -4.50 -12.02
C SER A 111 -13.00 -4.57 -10.71
N VAL A 112 -12.84 -5.79 -10.20
CA VAL A 112 -11.96 -6.10 -9.07
C VAL A 112 -10.80 -6.93 -9.60
N LYS A 113 -9.56 -6.50 -9.34
CA LYS A 113 -8.34 -7.22 -9.72
C LYS A 113 -7.61 -7.68 -8.48
N VAL A 114 -7.46 -8.99 -8.33
CA VAL A 114 -6.69 -9.60 -7.25
C VAL A 114 -5.30 -9.92 -7.81
N HIS A 115 -4.27 -9.24 -7.31
CA HIS A 115 -2.89 -9.57 -7.64
C HIS A 115 -2.37 -10.53 -6.57
N ASP A 116 -1.99 -11.73 -6.97
CA ASP A 116 -1.27 -12.68 -6.14
C ASP A 116 0.11 -12.92 -6.75
N HIS A 117 1.10 -12.14 -6.33
CA HIS A 117 2.49 -12.31 -6.74
C HIS A 117 3.32 -13.10 -5.72
N SER A 118 2.70 -13.87 -4.83
CA SER A 118 3.39 -14.58 -3.73
C SER A 118 4.51 -15.50 -4.23
N LEU A 119 4.35 -16.03 -5.45
CA LEU A 119 5.29 -16.92 -6.12
C LEU A 119 6.29 -16.20 -7.05
N THR A 120 6.20 -14.88 -7.19
CA THR A 120 7.13 -14.11 -8.00
C THR A 120 8.47 -13.99 -7.26
N PRO A 121 9.61 -14.40 -7.86
CA PRO A 121 10.92 -14.18 -7.25
C PRO A 121 11.08 -12.69 -6.96
N ARG A 122 11.50 -12.34 -5.73
CA ARG A 122 11.77 -10.95 -5.30
C ARG A 122 13.04 -10.37 -5.91
N ALA A 123 13.29 -10.68 -7.17
CA ALA A 123 14.42 -10.19 -7.93
C ALA A 123 13.84 -9.19 -8.92
N PHE A 124 14.25 -7.92 -8.85
CA PHE A 124 14.59 -7.16 -10.05
C PHE A 124 15.21 -5.79 -9.72
N SER A 125 15.11 -5.27 -8.50
CA SER A 125 15.87 -4.08 -8.09
C SER A 125 16.00 -3.94 -6.58
N LEU A 126 17.24 -3.85 -6.08
CA LEU A 126 17.53 -3.57 -4.67
C LEU A 126 16.89 -2.25 -4.22
N ALA A 127 16.85 -1.24 -5.09
CA ALA A 127 16.19 0.03 -4.82
C ALA A 127 14.67 -0.12 -4.67
N VAL A 128 14.01 -0.90 -5.55
CA VAL A 128 12.56 -1.13 -5.49
C VAL A 128 12.19 -1.93 -4.24
N SER A 129 12.93 -2.99 -3.92
CA SER A 129 12.68 -3.80 -2.72
C SER A 129 12.88 -3.00 -1.44
N VAL A 130 13.93 -2.17 -1.37
CA VAL A 130 14.16 -1.27 -0.22
C VAL A 130 13.03 -0.25 -0.10
N LEU A 131 12.65 0.41 -1.20
CA LEU A 131 11.56 1.38 -1.17
C LEU A 131 10.23 0.75 -0.77
N ALA A 132 9.91 -0.43 -1.31
CA ALA A 132 8.69 -1.17 -0.96
C ALA A 132 8.70 -1.57 0.53
N GLN A 133 9.85 -2.02 1.05
CA GLN A 133 10.00 -2.35 2.46
C GLN A 133 9.84 -1.13 3.38
N LEU A 134 10.40 0.02 3.00
CA LEU A 134 10.27 1.27 3.75
C LEU A 134 8.83 1.79 3.75
N GLN A 135 8.09 1.57 2.66
CA GLN A 135 6.67 1.93 2.57
C GLN A 135 5.73 0.88 3.20
N GLY A 136 6.24 -0.31 3.52
CA GLY A 136 5.43 -1.45 3.95
C GLY A 136 4.57 -2.03 2.84
N THR A 137 4.94 -1.79 1.58
CA THR A 137 4.24 -2.20 0.35
C THR A 137 4.99 -3.28 -0.41
N ASP A 138 5.86 -4.02 0.27
CA ASP A 138 6.52 -5.25 -0.20
C ASP A 138 5.55 -6.44 -0.29
N SER A 139 4.24 -6.19 -0.19
CA SER A 139 3.21 -7.20 -0.32
C SER A 139 3.17 -7.67 -1.76
N THR A 140 3.43 -8.95 -1.95
CA THR A 140 3.19 -9.62 -3.20
C THR A 140 1.70 -9.77 -3.50
N MET A 141 0.82 -9.64 -2.50
CA MET A 141 -0.61 -9.76 -2.68
C MET A 141 -1.34 -8.44 -2.39
N TYR A 142 -2.17 -7.99 -3.32
CA TYR A 142 -3.04 -6.83 -3.12
C TYR A 142 -4.25 -6.86 -4.06
N VAL A 143 -5.28 -6.08 -3.74
CA VAL A 143 -6.48 -5.97 -4.56
C VAL A 143 -6.62 -4.54 -5.08
N ASP A 144 -6.83 -4.40 -6.38
CA ASP A 144 -7.15 -3.14 -7.04
C ASP A 144 -8.66 -3.11 -7.37
N VAL A 145 -9.33 -2.02 -7.00
CA VAL A 145 -10.75 -1.77 -7.30
C VAL A 145 -10.82 -0.69 -8.36
N ASN A 146 -11.18 -1.10 -9.59
CA ASN A 146 -11.36 -0.17 -10.70
C ASN A 146 -12.76 0.41 -10.69
N VAL A 147 -12.86 1.66 -11.09
CA VAL A 147 -14.08 2.45 -11.05
C VAL A 147 -14.28 3.17 -12.39
N VAL A 148 -15.49 3.66 -12.63
CA VAL A 148 -15.84 4.33 -13.89
C VAL A 148 -15.02 5.61 -14.08
N ASP A 149 -14.94 6.45 -13.04
CA ASP A 149 -14.22 7.72 -13.08
C ASP A 149 -13.54 8.01 -11.74
N SER A 150 -12.31 7.49 -11.58
CA SER A 150 -11.58 7.65 -10.32
C SER A 150 -11.24 9.10 -9.97
N ASP A 151 -11.24 10.03 -10.94
CA ASP A 151 -10.96 11.45 -10.68
C ASP A 151 -12.20 12.19 -10.20
N ALA A 152 -13.38 11.89 -10.76
CA ALA A 152 -14.65 12.36 -10.21
C ALA A 152 -14.90 11.83 -8.79
N ILE A 153 -14.49 10.60 -8.50
CA ILE A 153 -14.61 10.04 -7.15
C ILE A 153 -13.63 10.74 -6.18
N LEU A 154 -12.41 11.08 -6.59
CA LEU A 154 -11.50 11.87 -5.77
C LEU A 154 -11.95 13.31 -5.56
N SER A 155 -12.52 13.97 -6.58
CA SER A 155 -12.85 15.40 -6.52
C SER A 155 -13.98 15.70 -5.53
N ARG A 156 -14.86 14.73 -5.28
CA ARG A 156 -15.91 14.81 -4.26
C ARG A 156 -15.48 14.34 -2.87
N MET A 157 -14.27 13.79 -2.71
CA MET A 157 -13.73 13.45 -1.40
C MET A 157 -13.12 14.67 -0.73
N SER A 158 -13.49 14.90 0.53
CA SER A 158 -12.87 15.93 1.37
C SER A 158 -11.41 15.62 1.72
N THR A 159 -10.98 14.37 1.59
CA THR A 159 -9.64 13.90 1.93
C THR A 159 -8.63 14.17 0.82
N GLN A 160 -8.06 15.39 0.80
CA GLN A 160 -7.02 15.74 -0.16
C GLN A 160 -5.67 15.08 0.22
N GLY A 161 -5.33 14.00 -0.50
CA GLY A 161 -3.95 13.58 -0.73
C GLY A 161 -3.62 12.15 -0.30
N GLY A 162 -2.86 11.43 -1.12
CA GLY A 162 -2.21 10.17 -0.75
C GLY A 162 -3.12 8.92 -0.72
N VAL A 163 -4.24 8.94 -1.44
CA VAL A 163 -5.00 7.72 -1.75
C VAL A 163 -4.19 6.89 -2.74
N PRO A 164 -3.87 5.62 -2.44
CA PRO A 164 -3.20 4.74 -3.39
C PRO A 164 -4.06 4.50 -4.62
N ARG A 165 -3.56 4.86 -5.82
CA ARG A 165 -4.26 4.66 -7.09
C ARG A 165 -3.87 3.32 -7.72
N ALA A 166 -4.87 2.64 -8.28
CA ALA A 166 -4.67 1.48 -9.13
C ALA A 166 -4.32 1.93 -10.54
N ILE A 167 -3.45 1.17 -11.20
CA ILE A 167 -3.03 1.39 -12.59
C ILE A 167 -3.54 0.21 -13.40
N ASP A 168 -4.25 0.46 -14.50
CA ASP A 168 -4.67 -0.61 -15.41
C ASP A 168 -3.52 -1.10 -16.30
N THR A 169 -3.82 -2.11 -17.13
CA THR A 169 -2.88 -2.67 -18.10
C THR A 169 -2.42 -1.69 -19.17
N ASN A 170 -3.11 -0.55 -19.33
CA ASN A 170 -2.79 0.53 -20.26
C ASN A 170 -2.10 1.72 -19.58
N TYR A 171 -1.61 1.54 -18.35
CA TYR A 171 -0.99 2.59 -17.54
C TYR A 171 -1.91 3.76 -17.17
N LYS A 172 -3.24 3.58 -17.25
CA LYS A 172 -4.22 4.57 -16.83
C LYS A 172 -4.56 4.38 -15.35
N LEU A 173 -4.74 5.49 -14.64
CA LEU A 173 -5.21 5.48 -13.26
C LEU A 173 -6.72 5.25 -13.23
N THR A 174 -7.15 4.00 -13.16
CA THR A 174 -8.56 3.59 -13.31
C THR A 174 -9.25 3.27 -11.99
N GLY A 175 -8.55 3.40 -10.86
CA GLY A 175 -9.12 2.97 -9.59
C GLY A 175 -8.26 3.24 -8.38
N PHE A 176 -8.54 2.47 -7.33
CA PHE A 176 -7.93 2.61 -6.02
C PHE A 176 -7.34 1.28 -5.60
N LYS A 177 -6.15 1.31 -4.98
CA LYS A 177 -5.61 0.10 -4.35
C LYS A 177 -6.35 -0.12 -3.05
N GLY A 178 -7.02 -1.25 -2.95
CA GLY A 178 -7.74 -1.68 -1.77
C GLY A 178 -6.84 -2.44 -0.81
N VAL A 179 -7.12 -3.72 -0.68
CA VAL A 179 -6.60 -4.63 0.36
C VAL A 179 -5.12 -4.95 0.12
N TRP A 180 -4.25 -4.81 1.13
CA TRP A 180 -2.84 -5.24 1.08
C TRP A 180 -2.57 -6.42 2.00
N GLY A 181 -2.02 -7.52 1.46
CA GLY A 181 -1.67 -8.72 2.23
C GLY A 181 -0.71 -8.45 3.40
N GLN A 182 0.33 -7.66 3.19
CA GLN A 182 1.36 -7.35 4.21
C GLN A 182 0.83 -6.67 5.49
N GLY A 183 -0.38 -6.09 5.45
CA GLY A 183 -1.00 -5.48 6.61
C GLY A 183 -1.98 -6.39 7.36
N MET A 184 -2.27 -7.59 6.86
CA MET A 184 -3.22 -8.52 7.47
C MET A 184 -2.59 -9.89 7.66
N TYR A 185 -3.10 -10.65 8.64
CA TYR A 185 -2.77 -12.06 8.72
C TYR A 185 -3.36 -12.79 7.50
N GLU A 186 -2.65 -13.79 7.00
CA GLU A 186 -3.00 -14.53 5.78
C GLU A 186 -4.47 -15.01 5.74
N PRO A 187 -5.06 -15.55 6.83
CA PRO A 187 -6.49 -15.91 6.85
C PRO A 187 -7.43 -14.70 6.69
N THR A 188 -7.08 -13.54 7.26
CA THR A 188 -7.88 -12.32 7.17
C THR A 188 -7.85 -11.75 5.75
N PHE A 189 -6.67 -11.77 5.10
CA PHE A 189 -6.54 -11.34 3.71
C PHE A 189 -7.35 -12.22 2.77
N GLN A 190 -7.23 -13.55 2.91
CA GLN A 190 -8.00 -14.51 2.11
C GLN A 190 -9.50 -14.35 2.31
N ALA A 191 -9.98 -14.24 3.55
CA ALA A 191 -11.39 -14.02 3.84
C ALA A 191 -11.91 -12.70 3.25
N ALA A 192 -11.15 -11.60 3.41
CA ALA A 192 -11.55 -10.29 2.85
C ALA A 192 -11.62 -10.31 1.32
N THR A 193 -10.65 -10.97 0.69
CA THR A 193 -10.59 -11.12 -0.77
C THR A 193 -11.76 -11.99 -1.25
N GLN A 194 -12.02 -13.12 -0.58
CA GLN A 194 -13.12 -14.01 -0.94
C GLN A 194 -14.48 -13.31 -0.84
N VAL A 195 -14.73 -12.57 0.25
CA VAL A 195 -15.99 -11.81 0.40
C VAL A 195 -16.13 -10.78 -0.71
N LEU A 196 -15.07 -10.04 -1.02
CA LEU A 196 -15.08 -9.04 -2.08
C LEU A 196 -15.34 -9.67 -3.47
N VAL A 197 -14.70 -10.80 -3.76
CA VAL A 197 -14.88 -11.54 -5.01
C VAL A 197 -16.31 -12.05 -5.14
N ASN A 198 -16.83 -12.74 -4.11
CA ASN A 198 -18.19 -13.26 -4.09
C ASN A 198 -19.23 -12.15 -4.32
N GLU A 199 -19.03 -11.00 -3.68
CA GLU A 199 -19.93 -9.86 -3.81
C GLU A 199 -19.86 -9.18 -5.18
N ALA A 200 -18.67 -9.07 -5.76
CA ALA A 200 -18.49 -8.57 -7.12
C ALA A 200 -19.16 -9.50 -8.14
N GLU A 201 -18.92 -10.81 -8.04
CA GLU A 201 -19.50 -11.83 -8.92
C GLU A 201 -21.03 -11.88 -8.82
N ARG A 202 -21.58 -11.82 -7.60
CA ARG A 202 -23.03 -11.74 -7.36
C ARG A 202 -23.69 -10.57 -8.09
N ARG A 203 -22.93 -9.52 -8.37
CA ARG A 203 -23.39 -8.27 -9.01
C ARG A 203 -23.02 -8.19 -10.49
N GLY A 204 -22.42 -9.25 -11.05
CA GLY A 204 -21.96 -9.27 -12.44
C GLY A 204 -20.76 -8.35 -12.71
N ILE A 205 -20.02 -7.96 -11.67
CA ILE A 205 -18.81 -7.15 -11.81
C ILE A 205 -17.64 -8.10 -12.12
N PRO A 206 -16.88 -7.86 -13.21
CA PRO A 206 -15.74 -8.68 -13.57
C PRO A 206 -14.69 -8.76 -12.47
N VAL A 207 -14.28 -10.00 -12.15
CA VAL A 207 -13.16 -10.30 -11.26
C VAL A 207 -12.02 -10.88 -12.10
N VAL A 208 -10.82 -10.33 -11.94
CA VAL A 208 -9.60 -10.83 -12.58
C VAL A 208 -8.60 -11.22 -11.49
N ILE A 209 -8.11 -12.45 -11.53
CA ILE A 209 -7.06 -12.92 -10.65
C ILE A 209 -5.76 -12.95 -11.46
N ASP A 210 -4.85 -12.06 -11.12
CA ASP A 210 -3.53 -11.93 -11.73
C ASP A 210 -2.52 -12.74 -10.90
N VAL A 211 -2.10 -13.87 -11.47
CA VAL A 211 -1.11 -14.79 -10.88
C VAL A 211 0.19 -14.72 -11.67
N PRO A 212 1.35 -15.07 -11.06
CA PRO A 212 2.64 -14.92 -11.72
C PRO A 212 2.71 -15.86 -12.90
N LYS A 213 3.38 -15.46 -14.00
CA LYS A 213 3.54 -16.30 -15.21
C LYS A 213 4.09 -17.71 -14.98
N ASN A 214 4.72 -17.96 -13.83
CA ASN A 214 5.31 -19.26 -13.47
C ASN A 214 4.45 -20.07 -12.48
N TYR A 215 3.23 -19.64 -12.15
CA TYR A 215 2.39 -20.28 -11.13
C TYR A 215 2.11 -21.77 -11.42
N GLU A 216 2.01 -22.14 -12.70
CA GLU A 216 1.78 -23.52 -13.17
C GLU A 216 2.83 -24.51 -12.64
N LYS A 217 4.07 -24.06 -12.39
CA LYS A 217 5.15 -24.89 -11.84
C LYS A 217 4.90 -25.32 -10.39
N TYR A 218 3.98 -24.65 -9.71
CA TYR A 218 3.66 -24.85 -8.29
C TYR A 218 2.29 -25.50 -8.09
N LEU A 219 1.54 -25.77 -9.17
CA LEU A 219 0.33 -26.58 -9.08
C LEU A 219 0.73 -28.03 -8.73
N PRO A 220 -0.02 -28.71 -7.86
CA PRO A 220 0.19 -30.13 -7.62
C PRO A 220 0.10 -30.85 -8.96
N LYS A 221 1.14 -31.62 -9.31
CA LYS A 221 1.10 -32.45 -10.52
C LYS A 221 -0.11 -33.37 -10.39
N THR A 222 -1.11 -33.18 -11.23
CA THR A 222 -2.16 -34.18 -11.42
C THR A 222 -1.46 -35.43 -11.91
N ASN A 223 -1.50 -36.49 -11.10
CA ASN A 223 -1.00 -37.80 -11.49
C ASN A 223 -1.87 -38.30 -12.65
N GLU A 224 -1.41 -38.09 -13.88
CA GLU A 224 -1.80 -38.90 -15.04
C GLU A 224 -0.92 -40.15 -15.11
#